data_AF-A0A955GG89-F1
#
_entry.id   AF-A0A955GG89-F1
#
_cell.length_a   1.000
_cell.length_b   1.000
_cell.length_c   1.000
_cell.angle_alpha   90.00
_cell.angle_beta   90.00
_cell.angle_gamma   90.00
#
_symmetry.space_group_name_H-M   'P 1'
#
loop_
_entity.id
_entity.type
_entity.pdbx_description
1 polymer ?
#
loop_
_entity_poly.entity_id
_entity_poly.type
_entity_poly.pdbx_seq_one_letter_code
_entity_poly.pdbx_strand_id
1 'polypeptide(L)'
;AYAVCWRQRRNVTIIWGNMWQKQWPATDGIYVFLHSRFMQKLDNKVIQQYHGKNIKLVSYAFKIPSKKIVKKHSGMYLYHY
;
A
#
# COMPACT_ATOMS: atom_id res chain seq x y z
N ALA A 1 23.75 0.33 -2.45
CA ALA A 1 23.61 -0.50 -1.24
C ALA A 1 22.25 -1.21 -1.29
N TYR A 2 22.20 -2.51 -1.00
CA TYR A 2 20.96 -3.30 -0.99
C TYR A 2 20.62 -3.66 0.45
N ALA A 3 19.48 -3.24 0.99
CA ALA A 3 18.96 -3.93 2.19
C ALA A 3 18.47 -5.31 1.78
N VAL A 4 18.90 -6.30 2.57
CA VAL A 4 18.57 -7.70 2.40
C VAL A 4 18.22 -8.29 3.76
N CYS A 5 17.16 -9.11 3.81
CA CYS A 5 16.75 -9.82 5.02
C CYS A 5 17.19 -11.28 4.92
N TRP A 6 18.48 -11.60 5.13
CA TRP A 6 19.03 -12.95 4.92
C TRP A 6 18.23 -14.08 5.58
N ARG A 7 17.87 -13.91 6.86
CA ARG A 7 17.09 -14.91 7.62
C ARG A 7 15.67 -15.11 7.05
N GLN A 8 15.07 -14.08 6.48
CA GLN A 8 13.68 -14.05 6.00
C GLN A 8 13.57 -13.94 4.47
N ARG A 9 14.65 -14.18 3.72
CA ARG A 9 14.72 -13.91 2.28
C ARG A 9 13.73 -14.70 1.42
N ARG A 10 13.16 -15.78 1.96
CA ARG A 10 12.10 -16.57 1.33
C ARG A 10 10.71 -15.93 1.46
N ASN A 11 10.54 -15.06 2.46
CA ASN A 11 9.26 -14.46 2.83
C ASN A 11 9.24 -12.93 2.63
N VAL A 12 10.42 -12.29 2.63
CA VAL A 12 10.57 -10.84 2.60
C VAL A 12 11.47 -10.43 1.43
N THR A 13 10.92 -9.56 0.57
CA THR A 13 11.62 -8.94 -0.55
C THR A 13 11.63 -7.43 -0.36
N ILE A 14 12.81 -6.81 -0.45
CA ILE A 14 12.96 -5.35 -0.36
C ILE A 14 13.15 -4.79 -1.76
N ILE A 15 12.19 -3.98 -2.22
CA ILE A 15 12.25 -3.32 -3.52
C ILE A 15 12.65 -1.87 -3.30
N TRP A 16 13.85 -1.51 -3.74
CA TRP A 16 14.35 -0.15 -3.68
C TRP A 16 13.92 0.68 -4.89
N GLY A 17 13.60 1.95 -4.65
CA GLY A 17 13.36 2.94 -5.69
C GLY A 17 12.12 3.79 -5.44
N ASN A 18 11.74 4.54 -6.47
CA ASN A 18 10.55 5.39 -6.43
C ASN A 18 9.28 4.54 -6.56
N MET A 19 8.53 4.39 -5.46
CA MET A 19 7.29 3.60 -5.42
C MET A 19 6.22 4.09 -6.42
N TRP A 20 6.25 5.35 -6.83
CA TRP A 20 5.27 5.91 -7.77
C TRP A 20 5.48 5.41 -9.20
N GLN A 21 6.75 5.22 -9.59
CA GLN A 21 7.14 4.83 -10.95
C GLN A 21 7.30 3.31 -11.10
N LYS A 22 7.65 2.61 -10.03
CA LYS A 22 7.81 1.15 -10.07
C LYS A 22 6.47 0.44 -10.26
N GLN A 23 6.53 -0.68 -10.99
CA GLN A 23 5.47 -1.68 -11.01
C GLN A 23 5.47 -2.40 -9.67
N TRP A 24 4.29 -2.56 -9.07
CA TRP A 24 4.14 -3.28 -7.80
C TRP A 24 3.85 -4.75 -8.07
N PRO A 25 4.37 -5.67 -7.24
CA PRO A 25 4.07 -7.09 -7.39
C PRO A 25 2.58 -7.35 -7.20
N ALA A 26 2.09 -8.47 -7.74
CA ALA A 26 0.77 -8.97 -7.38
C ALA A 26 0.71 -9.21 -5.87
N THR A 27 -0.39 -8.80 -5.24
CA THR A 27 -0.61 -8.93 -3.79
C THR A 27 -2.10 -9.04 -3.52
N ASP A 28 -2.47 -9.54 -2.35
CA ASP A 28 -3.85 -9.52 -1.83
C ASP A 28 -4.08 -8.34 -0.88
N GLY A 29 -2.99 -7.81 -0.32
CA GLY A 29 -3.00 -6.85 0.77
C GLY A 29 -1.89 -5.81 0.67
N ILE A 30 -2.20 -4.58 1.09
CA ILE A 30 -1.25 -3.47 1.18
C ILE A 30 -1.34 -2.86 2.56
N TYR A 31 -0.20 -2.70 3.22
CA TYR A 31 -0.06 -1.89 4.42
C TYR A 31 0.80 -0.67 4.10
N VAL A 32 0.32 0.53 4.47
CA VAL A 32 1.01 1.77 4.11
C VAL A 32 1.04 2.77 5.26
N PHE A 33 2.21 3.36 5.45
CA PHE A 33 2.41 4.56 6.24
C PHE A 33 2.97 5.66 5.33
N LEU A 34 2.14 6.65 5.03
CA LEU A 34 2.45 7.69 4.06
C LEU A 34 1.81 9.00 4.50
N HIS A 35 2.50 10.13 4.28
CA HIS A 35 1.99 11.45 4.63
C HIS A 35 0.66 11.77 3.90
N SER A 36 -0.26 12.47 4.58
CA SER A 36 -1.61 12.83 4.10
C SER A 36 -1.64 13.38 2.66
N ARG A 37 -0.72 14.32 2.33
CA ARG A 37 -0.57 14.93 1.00
C ARG A 37 -0.47 13.94 -0.17
N PHE A 38 -0.06 12.69 0.08
CA PHE A 38 0.10 11.68 -0.95
C PHE A 38 -1.03 10.65 -0.98
N MET A 39 -2.00 10.71 -0.06
CA MET A 39 -3.04 9.69 0.05
C MET A 39 -3.95 9.65 -1.18
N GLN A 40 -4.21 10.79 -1.83
CA GLN A 40 -4.92 10.81 -3.12
C GLN A 40 -4.09 10.19 -4.25
N LYS A 41 -2.79 10.48 -4.29
CA LYS A 41 -1.88 9.91 -5.29
C LYS A 41 -1.75 8.39 -5.13
N LEU A 42 -1.76 7.92 -3.89
CA LEU A 42 -1.79 6.50 -3.56
C LEU A 42 -3.04 5.82 -4.10
N ASP A 43 -4.22 6.41 -3.90
CA ASP A 43 -5.49 5.86 -4.39
C ASP A 43 -5.47 5.65 -5.91
N ASN A 44 -5.07 6.68 -6.65
CA ASN A 44 -4.91 6.62 -8.10
C ASN A 44 -3.93 5.53 -8.53
N LYS A 45 -2.79 5.40 -7.82
CA LYS A 45 -1.78 4.38 -8.11
C LYS A 45 -2.34 2.98 -7.92
N VAL A 46 -3.09 2.71 -6.84
CA VAL A 46 -3.67 1.37 -6.60
C VAL A 46 -4.70 1.01 -7.68
N ILE A 47 -5.57 1.95 -8.05
CA ILE A 47 -6.58 1.76 -9.11
C ILE A 47 -5.89 1.43 -10.44
N GLN A 48 -4.87 2.20 -10.83
CA GLN A 48 -4.14 2.00 -12.08
C GLN A 48 -3.31 0.72 -12.08
N GLN A 49 -2.71 0.36 -10.93
CA GLN A 49 -1.80 -0.79 -10.84
C GLN A 49 -2.53 -2.13 -10.88
N TYR A 50 -3.72 -2.21 -10.27
CA TYR A 50 -4.41 -3.48 -10.05
C TYR A 50 -5.73 -3.62 -10.81
N HIS A 51 -6.19 -2.59 -11.53
CA HIS A 51 -7.33 -2.65 -12.46
C HIS A 51 -8.60 -3.32 -11.88
N GLY A 52 -8.95 -3.02 -10.62
CA GLY A 52 -10.16 -3.56 -9.98
C GLY A 52 -10.04 -5.00 -9.47
N LYS A 53 -8.82 -5.55 -9.35
CA LYS A 53 -8.59 -6.75 -8.53
C LYS A 53 -8.99 -6.48 -7.07
N ASN A 54 -9.51 -7.49 -6.40
CA ASN A 54 -9.92 -7.43 -5.00
C ASN A 54 -8.70 -7.29 -4.08
N ILE A 55 -8.33 -6.05 -3.78
CA ILE A 55 -7.16 -5.73 -2.95
C ILE A 55 -7.63 -5.08 -1.65
N LYS A 56 -7.09 -5.54 -0.52
CA LYS A 56 -7.30 -4.89 0.77
C LYS A 56 -6.16 -3.92 1.05
N LEU A 57 -6.48 -2.67 1.34
CA LEU A 57 -5.49 -1.67 1.72
C LEU A 57 -5.74 -1.21 3.16
N VAL A 58 -4.69 -1.21 3.97
CA VAL A 58 -4.67 -0.65 5.32
C VAL A 58 -3.74 0.55 5.34
N SER A 59 -4.27 1.73 5.64
CA SER A 59 -3.46 2.93 5.89
C SER A 59 -3.33 3.21 7.38
N TYR A 60 -2.14 3.59 7.81
CA TYR A 60 -1.87 4.01 9.18
C TYR A 60 -1.80 5.55 9.28
N ALA A 61 -2.38 6.10 10.35
CA ALA A 61 -2.48 7.52 10.69
C ALA A 61 -3.35 8.39 9.76
N PHE A 62 -3.23 8.25 8.44
CA PHE A 62 -3.91 9.11 7.46
C PHE A 62 -4.94 8.36 6.62
N LYS A 63 -6.04 9.04 6.26
CA LYS A 63 -7.14 8.50 5.46
C LYS A 63 -6.94 8.74 3.96
N ILE A 64 -7.56 7.92 3.12
CA ILE A 64 -7.73 8.21 1.69
C ILE A 64 -8.96 9.13 1.56
N PRO A 65 -8.83 10.38 1.05
CA PRO A 65 -9.89 11.38 1.13
C PRO A 65 -11.22 10.95 0.49
N SER A 66 -11.17 10.34 -0.69
CA SER A 66 -12.35 10.02 -1.49
C SER A 66 -12.85 8.58 -1.35
N LYS A 67 -12.32 7.81 -0.38
CA LYS A 67 -12.61 6.37 -0.29
C LYS A 67 -13.32 6.01 1.01
N LYS A 68 -14.37 5.18 0.89
CA LYS A 68 -15.14 4.68 2.02
C LYS A 68 -14.31 3.72 2.86
N ILE A 69 -14.22 3.98 4.15
CA ILE A 69 -13.54 3.12 5.12
C ILE A 69 -14.45 1.93 5.43
N VAL A 70 -13.92 0.71 5.29
CA VAL A 70 -14.59 -0.54 5.65
C VAL A 70 -14.51 -0.79 7.16
N LYS A 71 -13.33 -0.59 7.74
CA LYS A 71 -13.07 -0.79 9.17
C LYS A 71 -12.02 0.19 9.68
N LYS A 72 -12.16 0.63 10.93
CA LYS A 72 -11.17 1.44 11.64
C LYS A 72 -10.74 0.73 12.91
N HIS A 73 -9.43 0.74 13.21
CA HIS A 73 -8.90 0.23 14.47
C HIS A 73 -7.56 0.89 14.79
N SER A 74 -7.41 1.47 15.99
CA SER A 74 -6.12 1.98 16.51
C SER A 74 -5.31 2.84 15.51
N GLY A 75 -5.97 3.82 14.88
CA GLY A 75 -5.33 4.70 13.90
C GLY A 75 -5.12 4.08 12.50
N MET A 76 -5.55 2.84 12.29
CA MET A 76 -5.57 2.17 10.99
C MET A 76 -6.95 2.24 10.35
N TYR A 77 -6.95 2.32 9.02
CA TYR A 77 -8.15 2.39 8.17
C TYR A 77 -8.06 1.34 7.07
N LEU A 78 -9.05 0.46 7.00
CA LEU A 78 -9.18 -0.58 5.97
C LEU A 78 -10.06 -0.09 4.83
N TYR A 79 -9.62 -0.36 3.60
CA TYR A 79 -10.33 -0.09 2.35
C TYR A 79 -10.31 -1.35 1.49
N HIS A 80 -11.39 -1.57 0.73
CA HIS A 80 -11.43 -2.57 -0.34
C HIS A 80 -11.34 -1.84 -1.69
N TYR A 81 -10.50 -2.34 -2.57
CA TYR A 81 -10.34 -1.90 -3.96
C TYR A 81 -10.96 -2.89 -4.92
#